data_AF-A0A852AIX0-F1
#
_entry.id   AF-A0A852AIX0-F1
#
_cell.length_a   1.000
_cell.length_b   1.000
_cell.length_c   1.000
_cell.angle_alpha   90.00
_cell.angle_beta   90.00
_cell.angle_gamma   90.00
#
_symmetry.space_group_name_H-M   'P 1'
#
loop_
_entity.id
_entity.type
_entity.pdbx_description
1 polymer ?
#
loop_
_entity_poly.entity_id
_entity_poly.type
_entity_poly.pdbx_seq_one_letter_code
_entity_poly.pdbx_strand_id
1 'polypeptide(L)'
;KSARYLQQELPVRIAHRIQGFRNLPFIIGCNPTILHVHELYIRAFQKLSDFPPIQAHSDESQYCALLRQLLEDHKDVVTLLAEGLREECRRHIQDERLLRPFLDKTLTSRLGMRMLAAHHLALHEDKPDFVGIICTRLSPKKLIEKWVDFARRLCEHQYGNAPRVRINGHVAARFPFIPLPLDYVLPELLKNAMRATMESHLDTPYNVPDIVVTIANNDIDLVIR
;
A
#
# COMPACT_ATOMS: atom_id res chain seq x y z
N LYS A 1 -14.02 -18.96 -10.72
CA LYS A 1 -12.88 -19.66 -10.05
C LYS A 1 -12.12 -18.72 -9.10
N SER A 2 -11.65 -17.56 -9.58
CA SER A 2 -10.96 -16.56 -8.72
C SER A 2 -11.78 -16.19 -7.47
N ALA A 3 -13.07 -15.86 -7.61
CA ALA A 3 -13.93 -15.53 -6.46
C ALA A 3 -13.96 -16.60 -5.36
N ARG A 4 -14.06 -17.89 -5.73
CA ARG A 4 -14.04 -19.01 -4.77
C ARG A 4 -12.71 -19.14 -4.04
N TYR A 5 -11.60 -18.87 -4.74
CA TYR A 5 -10.28 -18.82 -4.10
C TYR A 5 -10.21 -17.70 -3.05
N LEU A 6 -10.71 -16.50 -3.38
CA LEU A 6 -10.78 -15.39 -2.42
C LEU A 6 -11.68 -15.70 -1.23
N GLN A 7 -12.82 -16.36 -1.46
CA GLN A 7 -13.75 -16.78 -0.40
C GLN A 7 -13.10 -17.72 0.61
N GLN A 8 -12.13 -18.55 0.18
CA GLN A 8 -11.37 -19.44 1.07
C GLN A 8 -10.21 -18.72 1.76
N GLU A 9 -9.47 -17.88 1.03
CA GLU A 9 -8.22 -17.28 1.50
C GLU A 9 -8.39 -16.05 2.40
N LEU A 10 -9.34 -15.15 2.08
CA LEU A 10 -9.47 -13.88 2.79
C LEU A 10 -9.89 -14.05 4.26
N PRO A 11 -10.88 -14.90 4.61
CA PRO A 11 -11.25 -15.12 6.01
C PRO A 11 -10.07 -15.61 6.86
N VAL A 12 -9.26 -16.53 6.32
CA VAL A 12 -8.10 -17.09 7.02
C VAL A 12 -7.04 -16.00 7.29
N ARG A 13 -6.74 -15.18 6.27
CA ARG A 13 -5.76 -14.08 6.41
C ARG A 13 -6.23 -13.02 7.40
N ILE A 14 -7.52 -12.70 7.41
CA ILE A 14 -8.13 -11.76 8.36
C ILE A 14 -8.13 -12.34 9.77
N ALA A 15 -8.45 -13.62 9.95
CA ALA A 15 -8.41 -14.28 11.26
C ALA A 15 -6.99 -14.19 11.88
N HIS A 16 -5.94 -14.40 11.08
CA HIS A 16 -4.56 -14.19 11.52
C HIS A 16 -4.23 -12.72 11.87
N ARG A 17 -4.96 -11.73 11.33
CA ARG A 17 -4.83 -10.32 11.75
C ARG A 17 -5.56 -10.07 13.06
N ILE A 18 -6.78 -10.57 13.22
CA ILE A 18 -7.54 -10.49 14.48
C ILE A 18 -6.72 -11.09 15.63
N GLN A 19 -6.12 -12.28 15.43
CA GLN A 19 -5.23 -12.87 16.42
C GLN A 19 -4.02 -11.97 16.73
N GLY A 20 -3.47 -11.28 15.72
CA GLY A 20 -2.42 -10.30 15.91
C GLY A 20 -2.84 -9.15 16.84
N PHE A 21 -4.04 -8.60 16.67
CA PHE A 21 -4.58 -7.57 17.56
C PHE A 21 -4.81 -8.10 18.98
N ARG A 22 -5.30 -9.33 19.13
CA ARG A 22 -5.51 -9.96 20.45
C ARG A 22 -4.20 -10.22 21.21
N ASN A 23 -3.09 -10.36 20.49
CA ASN A 23 -1.77 -10.57 21.08
C ASN A 23 -1.00 -9.26 21.35
N LEU A 24 -1.60 -8.09 21.04
CA LEU A 24 -0.99 -6.82 21.40
C LEU A 24 -0.94 -6.66 22.93
N PRO A 25 0.08 -5.94 23.47
CA PRO A 25 0.08 -5.52 24.86
C PRO A 25 -1.24 -4.83 25.23
N PHE A 26 -1.81 -5.17 26.38
CA PHE A 26 -3.12 -4.69 26.81
C PHE A 26 -3.28 -3.17 26.69
N ILE A 27 -2.26 -2.42 27.12
CA ILE A 27 -2.26 -0.96 27.07
C ILE A 27 -2.45 -0.39 25.65
N ILE A 28 -1.93 -1.11 24.64
CA ILE A 28 -2.06 -0.75 23.23
C ILE A 28 -3.41 -1.20 22.69
N GLY A 29 -3.84 -2.41 23.05
CA GLY A 29 -5.14 -2.95 22.64
C GLY A 29 -6.33 -2.15 23.16
N CYS A 30 -6.17 -1.44 24.27
CA CYS A 30 -7.18 -0.55 24.86
C CYS A 30 -7.24 0.84 24.22
N ASN A 31 -6.26 1.22 23.37
CA ASN A 31 -6.33 2.49 22.66
C ASN A 31 -7.58 2.51 21.75
N PRO A 32 -8.46 3.52 21.84
CA PRO A 32 -9.72 3.56 21.09
C PRO A 32 -9.54 3.43 19.57
N THR A 33 -8.49 4.01 19.01
CA THR A 33 -8.18 3.94 17.59
C THR A 33 -7.73 2.53 17.18
N ILE A 34 -6.91 1.88 18.00
CA ILE A 34 -6.49 0.48 17.77
C ILE A 34 -7.68 -0.47 17.90
N LEU A 35 -8.55 -0.25 18.89
CA LEU A 35 -9.77 -1.03 19.09
C LEU A 35 -10.73 -0.86 17.90
N HIS A 36 -10.88 0.36 17.38
CA HIS A 36 -11.65 0.61 16.17
C HIS A 36 -11.12 -0.20 14.96
N VAL A 37 -9.81 -0.21 14.74
CA VAL A 37 -9.22 -1.01 13.66
C VAL A 37 -9.42 -2.51 13.91
N HIS A 38 -9.29 -2.98 15.15
CA HIS A 38 -9.56 -4.37 15.51
C HIS A 38 -11.02 -4.77 15.20
N GLU A 39 -11.99 -3.90 15.52
CA GLU A 39 -13.39 -4.10 15.16
C GLU A 39 -13.62 -4.14 13.65
N LEU A 40 -12.95 -3.29 12.87
CA LEU A 40 -13.04 -3.33 11.40
C LEU A 40 -12.64 -4.71 10.86
N TYR A 41 -11.55 -5.30 11.36
CA TYR A 41 -11.14 -6.64 10.96
C TYR A 41 -12.13 -7.72 11.39
N ILE A 42 -12.73 -7.62 12.60
CA ILE A 42 -13.78 -8.55 13.04
C ILE A 42 -15.01 -8.47 12.14
N ARG A 43 -15.48 -7.25 11.85
CA ARG A 43 -16.64 -7.03 10.95
C ARG A 43 -16.36 -7.54 9.55
N ALA A 44 -15.15 -7.34 9.04
CA ALA A 44 -14.73 -7.88 7.75
C ALA A 44 -14.74 -9.42 7.74
N PHE A 45 -14.24 -10.05 8.81
CA PHE A 45 -14.27 -11.51 8.96
C PHE A 45 -15.70 -12.05 8.97
N GLN A 46 -16.60 -11.42 9.74
CA GLN A 46 -18.02 -11.80 9.81
C GLN A 46 -18.66 -11.71 8.42
N LYS A 47 -18.58 -10.54 7.77
CA LYS A 47 -19.14 -10.33 6.42
C LYS A 47 -18.63 -11.35 5.40
N LEU A 48 -17.34 -11.71 5.46
CA LEU A 48 -16.77 -12.68 4.52
C LEU A 48 -17.13 -14.12 4.84
N SER A 49 -17.28 -14.47 6.13
CA SER A 49 -17.64 -15.82 6.57
C SER A 49 -19.13 -16.11 6.39
N ASP A 50 -19.97 -15.09 6.56
CA ASP A 50 -21.42 -15.18 6.40
C ASP A 50 -21.85 -15.17 4.92
N PHE A 51 -20.93 -14.81 4.00
CA PHE A 51 -21.23 -14.77 2.58
C PHE A 51 -21.42 -16.20 2.02
N PRO A 52 -22.56 -16.48 1.34
CA PRO A 52 -22.89 -17.83 0.87
C PRO A 52 -21.88 -18.35 -0.17
N PRO A 53 -21.71 -19.69 -0.31
CA PRO A 53 -20.82 -20.27 -1.31
C PRO A 53 -21.14 -19.78 -2.73
N ILE A 54 -20.11 -19.28 -3.44
CA ILE A 54 -20.29 -18.68 -4.78
C ILE A 54 -20.49 -19.78 -5.84
N GLN A 55 -21.72 -19.92 -6.34
CA GLN A 55 -22.07 -20.92 -7.35
C GLN A 55 -22.34 -20.30 -8.72
N ALA A 56 -23.03 -19.16 -8.76
CA ALA A 56 -23.43 -18.46 -9.97
C ALA A 56 -22.71 -17.11 -10.18
N HIS A 57 -22.86 -16.54 -11.38
CA HIS A 57 -22.34 -15.21 -11.71
C HIS A 57 -23.01 -14.09 -10.90
N SER A 58 -24.28 -14.25 -10.51
CA SER A 58 -24.99 -13.31 -9.64
C SER A 58 -24.30 -13.18 -8.27
N ASP A 59 -23.93 -14.31 -7.68
CA ASP A 59 -23.28 -14.38 -6.36
C ASP A 59 -21.91 -13.72 -6.41
N GLU A 60 -21.20 -13.92 -7.52
CA GLU A 60 -19.89 -13.32 -7.73
C GLU A 60 -19.96 -11.80 -7.87
N SER A 61 -20.96 -11.28 -8.57
CA SER A 61 -21.17 -9.82 -8.67
C SER A 61 -21.46 -9.19 -7.30
N GLN A 62 -22.25 -9.87 -6.45
CA GLN A 62 -22.48 -9.46 -5.07
C GLN A 62 -21.21 -9.53 -4.22
N TYR A 63 -20.40 -10.59 -4.41
CA TYR A 63 -19.12 -10.73 -3.74
C TYR A 63 -18.13 -9.62 -4.14
N CYS A 64 -18.09 -9.24 -5.41
CA CYS A 64 -17.30 -8.10 -5.87
C CYS A 64 -17.75 -6.78 -5.21
N ALA A 65 -19.06 -6.58 -5.02
CA ALA A 65 -19.58 -5.42 -4.29
C ALA A 65 -19.12 -5.41 -2.82
N LEU A 66 -19.18 -6.57 -2.15
CA LEU A 66 -18.64 -6.73 -0.80
C LEU A 66 -17.15 -6.42 -0.74
N LEU A 67 -16.34 -6.94 -1.68
CA LEU A 67 -14.90 -6.67 -1.72
C LEU A 67 -14.59 -5.18 -1.91
N ARG A 68 -15.34 -4.48 -2.79
CA ARG A 68 -15.19 -3.03 -2.97
C ARG A 68 -15.50 -2.28 -1.67
N GLN A 69 -16.58 -2.66 -0.99
CA GLN A 69 -16.93 -2.08 0.31
C GLN A 69 -15.81 -2.31 1.33
N LEU A 70 -15.29 -3.53 1.46
CA LEU A 70 -14.23 -3.83 2.41
C LEU A 70 -12.94 -3.06 2.11
N LEU A 71 -12.58 -2.92 0.83
CA LEU A 71 -11.41 -2.13 0.41
C LEU A 71 -11.55 -0.64 0.77
N GLU A 72 -12.77 -0.09 0.67
CA GLU A 72 -13.08 1.29 1.02
C GLU A 72 -13.10 1.48 2.54
N ASP A 73 -13.83 0.62 3.27
CA ASP A 73 -13.93 0.62 4.74
C ASP A 73 -12.54 0.55 5.40
N HIS A 74 -11.57 -0.10 4.75
CA HIS A 74 -10.22 -0.30 5.29
C HIS A 74 -9.17 0.68 4.73
N LYS A 75 -9.55 1.69 3.94
CA LYS A 75 -8.57 2.55 3.23
C LYS A 75 -7.61 3.27 4.19
N ASP A 76 -8.12 3.76 5.32
CA ASP A 76 -7.41 4.59 6.29
C ASP A 76 -6.74 3.80 7.43
N VAL A 77 -6.80 2.46 7.40
CA VAL A 77 -6.26 1.59 8.46
C VAL A 77 -4.79 1.86 8.77
N VAL A 78 -3.96 2.18 7.76
CA VAL A 78 -2.54 2.48 7.99
C VAL A 78 -2.38 3.77 8.80
N THR A 79 -3.15 4.80 8.48
CA THR A 79 -3.16 6.09 9.20
C THR A 79 -3.66 5.92 10.63
N LEU A 80 -4.76 5.20 10.81
CA LEU A 80 -5.35 4.92 12.13
C LEU A 80 -4.38 4.13 13.02
N LEU A 81 -3.70 3.11 12.46
CA LEU A 81 -2.68 2.37 13.19
C LEU A 81 -1.50 3.27 13.59
N ALA A 82 -1.02 4.12 12.68
CA ALA A 82 0.06 5.05 12.98
C ALA A 82 -0.33 6.04 14.09
N GLU A 83 -1.56 6.55 14.06
CA GLU A 83 -2.09 7.46 15.08
C GLU A 83 -2.20 6.79 16.45
N GLY A 84 -2.92 5.66 16.53
CA GLY A 84 -3.14 4.96 17.80
C GLY A 84 -1.85 4.45 18.43
N LEU A 85 -0.92 3.93 17.63
CA LEU A 85 0.38 3.47 18.16
C LEU A 85 1.26 4.64 18.63
N ARG A 86 1.23 5.78 17.93
CA ARG A 86 2.05 6.96 18.31
C ARG A 86 1.65 7.52 19.68
N GLU A 87 0.36 7.53 20.00
CA GLU A 87 -0.13 8.00 21.31
C GLU A 87 0.39 7.13 22.45
N GLU A 88 0.32 5.81 22.29
CA GLU A 88 0.77 4.86 23.32
C GLU A 88 2.30 4.75 23.41
N CYS A 89 3.02 4.87 22.28
CA CYS A 89 4.48 4.91 22.30
C CYS A 89 5.01 6.11 23.07
N ARG A 90 4.37 7.29 22.93
CA ARG A 90 4.78 8.49 23.68
C ARG A 90 4.56 8.39 25.18
N ARG A 91 3.60 7.57 25.62
CA ARG A 91 3.17 7.53 27.03
C ARG A 91 3.68 6.33 27.80
N HIS A 92 3.81 5.17 27.15
CA HIS A 92 3.87 3.90 27.87
C HIS A 92 4.88 2.87 27.35
N ILE A 93 5.37 3.00 26.10
CA ILE A 93 6.25 1.99 25.49
C ILE A 93 7.65 2.56 25.33
N GLN A 94 8.61 2.01 26.07
CA GLN A 94 10.02 2.40 25.98
C GLN A 94 10.75 1.68 24.83
N ASP A 95 10.28 0.51 24.41
CA ASP A 95 10.88 -0.27 23.32
C ASP A 95 9.92 -0.41 22.12
N GLU A 96 10.07 0.47 21.14
CA GLU A 96 9.34 0.43 19.86
C GLU A 96 9.58 -0.88 19.08
N ARG A 97 10.66 -1.62 19.36
CA ARG A 97 10.98 -2.89 18.68
C ARG A 97 9.92 -3.94 18.93
N LEU A 98 9.16 -3.85 20.02
CA LEU A 98 8.06 -4.74 20.32
C LEU A 98 6.91 -4.63 19.31
N LEU A 99 6.76 -3.47 18.64
CA LEU A 99 5.68 -3.22 17.68
C LEU A 99 6.05 -3.48 16.24
N ARG A 100 7.35 -3.49 15.91
CA ARG A 100 7.83 -3.73 14.54
C ARG A 100 7.29 -5.05 13.96
N PRO A 101 7.37 -6.21 14.65
CA PRO A 101 6.86 -7.46 14.08
C PRO A 101 5.35 -7.42 13.83
N PHE A 102 4.59 -6.72 14.69
CA PHE A 102 3.16 -6.54 14.52
C PHE A 102 2.87 -5.69 13.29
N LEU A 103 3.53 -4.53 13.16
CA LEU A 103 3.36 -3.61 12.05
C LEU A 103 3.75 -4.27 10.72
N ASP A 104 4.94 -4.86 10.64
CA ASP A 104 5.44 -5.50 9.43
C ASP A 104 4.47 -6.59 8.97
N LYS A 105 4.05 -7.47 9.88
CA LYS A 105 3.12 -8.56 9.55
C LYS A 105 1.73 -8.04 9.18
N THR A 106 1.25 -6.97 9.81
CA THR A 106 -0.09 -6.41 9.56
C THR A 106 -0.14 -5.65 8.24
N LEU A 107 0.87 -4.80 7.96
CA LEU A 107 0.95 -4.01 6.74
C LEU A 107 1.20 -4.89 5.50
N THR A 108 2.11 -5.88 5.60
CA THR A 108 2.37 -6.81 4.48
C THR A 108 1.18 -7.73 4.21
N SER A 109 0.54 -8.27 5.25
CA SER A 109 -0.68 -9.08 5.09
C SER A 109 -1.81 -8.24 4.47
N ARG A 110 -1.98 -6.99 4.91
CA ARG A 110 -2.96 -6.06 4.32
C ARG A 110 -2.66 -5.78 2.85
N LEU A 111 -1.40 -5.54 2.48
CA LEU A 111 -1.00 -5.36 1.08
C LEU A 111 -1.34 -6.60 0.26
N GLY A 112 -1.02 -7.80 0.76
CA GLY A 112 -1.34 -9.07 0.10
C GLY A 112 -2.86 -9.28 -0.09
N MET A 113 -3.67 -9.04 0.93
CA MET A 113 -5.13 -9.13 0.84
C MET A 113 -5.69 -8.12 -0.17
N ARG A 114 -5.19 -6.88 -0.16
CA ARG A 114 -5.56 -5.85 -1.13
C ARG A 114 -5.19 -6.24 -2.56
N MET A 115 -4.01 -6.83 -2.77
CA MET A 115 -3.59 -7.32 -4.08
C MET A 115 -4.51 -8.42 -4.60
N LEU A 116 -4.88 -9.40 -3.77
CA LEU A 116 -5.81 -10.46 -4.15
C LEU A 116 -7.20 -9.91 -4.53
N ALA A 117 -7.75 -9.06 -3.67
CA ALA A 117 -9.05 -8.43 -3.91
C ALA A 117 -9.02 -7.53 -5.17
N ALA A 118 -8.02 -6.67 -5.30
CA ALA A 118 -7.87 -5.79 -6.45
C ALA A 118 -7.65 -6.58 -7.75
N HIS A 119 -6.88 -7.68 -7.71
CA HIS A 119 -6.71 -8.56 -8.86
C HIS A 119 -8.04 -9.14 -9.31
N HIS A 120 -8.82 -9.72 -8.40
CA HIS A 120 -10.12 -10.30 -8.75
C HIS A 120 -11.07 -9.26 -9.34
N LEU A 121 -11.16 -8.07 -8.73
CA LEU A 121 -12.01 -6.99 -9.24
C LEU A 121 -11.56 -6.53 -10.64
N ALA A 122 -10.25 -6.40 -10.86
CA ALA A 122 -9.70 -5.97 -12.14
C ALA A 122 -9.79 -7.04 -13.24
N LEU A 123 -10.05 -8.31 -12.92
CA LEU A 123 -10.31 -9.34 -13.95
C LEU A 123 -11.61 -9.07 -14.75
N HIS A 124 -12.49 -8.22 -14.24
CA HIS A 124 -13.70 -7.79 -14.92
C HIS A 124 -13.49 -6.57 -15.83
N GLU A 125 -12.32 -5.94 -15.76
CA GLU A 125 -11.99 -4.77 -16.56
C GLU A 125 -11.26 -5.19 -17.82
N ASP A 126 -11.76 -4.77 -18.98
CA ASP A 126 -11.04 -4.97 -20.26
C ASP A 126 -10.06 -3.81 -20.46
N LYS A 127 -8.90 -3.91 -19.80
CA LYS A 127 -7.85 -2.90 -19.84
C LYS A 127 -6.68 -3.40 -20.69
N PRO A 128 -6.28 -2.66 -21.75
CA PRO A 128 -5.18 -3.08 -22.60
C PRO A 128 -3.87 -3.16 -21.80
N ASP A 129 -3.03 -4.14 -22.14
CA ASP A 129 -1.78 -4.45 -21.45
C ASP A 129 -1.92 -4.96 -20.00
N PHE A 130 -3.14 -5.25 -19.51
CA PHE A 130 -3.37 -5.74 -18.15
C PHE A 130 -4.11 -7.08 -18.10
N VAL A 131 -3.75 -7.92 -17.13
CA VAL A 131 -4.50 -9.10 -16.70
C VAL A 131 -4.77 -8.95 -15.21
N GLY A 132 -5.96 -8.48 -14.86
CA GLY A 132 -6.25 -7.95 -13.53
C GLY A 132 -5.29 -6.81 -13.18
N ILE A 133 -4.62 -6.89 -12.03
CA ILE A 133 -3.59 -5.89 -11.64
C ILE A 133 -2.19 -6.15 -12.23
N ILE A 134 -1.99 -7.22 -13.00
CA ILE A 134 -0.70 -7.54 -13.60
C ILE A 134 -0.57 -6.78 -14.91
N CYS A 135 0.39 -5.86 -15.00
CA CYS A 135 0.71 -5.20 -16.26
C CYS A 135 1.67 -6.09 -17.06
N THR A 136 1.31 -6.45 -18.27
CA THR A 136 2.10 -7.35 -19.14
C THR A 136 3.35 -6.69 -19.72
N ARG A 137 3.40 -5.35 -19.77
CA ARG A 137 4.49 -4.56 -20.37
C ARG A 137 4.68 -3.25 -19.61
N LEU A 138 4.95 -3.38 -18.31
CA LEU A 138 5.20 -2.24 -17.43
C LEU A 138 6.49 -1.53 -17.82
N SER A 139 6.44 -0.20 -17.92
CA SER A 139 7.64 0.63 -18.04
C SER A 139 7.94 1.27 -16.69
N PRO A 140 9.07 0.91 -16.03
CA PRO A 140 9.44 1.49 -14.73
C PRO A 140 9.65 3.01 -14.86
N LYS A 141 10.22 3.48 -15.98
CA LYS A 141 10.37 4.91 -16.28
C LYS A 141 9.03 5.65 -16.18
N LYS A 142 8.02 5.20 -16.92
CA LYS A 142 6.69 5.86 -16.93
C LYS A 142 6.03 5.86 -15.55
N LEU A 143 6.21 4.78 -14.79
CA LEU A 143 5.68 4.69 -13.44
C LEU A 143 6.38 5.65 -12.48
N ILE A 144 7.71 5.75 -12.57
CA ILE A 144 8.49 6.71 -11.79
C ILE A 144 8.09 8.14 -12.16
N GLU A 145 7.99 8.48 -13.45
CA GLU A 145 7.56 9.81 -13.91
C GLU A 145 6.21 10.23 -13.33
N LYS A 146 5.21 9.33 -13.36
CA LYS A 146 3.90 9.56 -12.73
C LYS A 146 4.03 9.99 -11.26
N TRP A 147 4.88 9.31 -10.50
CA TRP A 147 5.06 9.58 -9.06
C TRP A 147 6.00 10.75 -8.78
N VAL A 148 6.95 11.03 -9.68
CA VAL A 148 7.75 12.25 -9.68
C VAL A 148 6.83 13.46 -9.80
N ASP A 149 5.93 13.47 -10.77
CA ASP A 149 5.01 14.60 -10.97
C ASP A 149 4.10 14.80 -9.75
N PHE A 150 3.64 13.71 -9.14
CA PHE A 150 2.86 13.77 -7.91
C PHE A 150 3.66 14.36 -6.74
N ALA A 151 4.86 13.85 -6.47
CA ALA A 151 5.70 14.30 -5.36
C ALA A 151 6.17 15.76 -5.56
N ARG A 152 6.51 16.15 -6.80
CA ARG A 152 6.90 17.51 -7.14
C ARG A 152 5.78 18.51 -6.87
N ARG A 153 4.53 18.20 -7.26
CA ARG A 153 3.37 19.08 -6.96
C ARG A 153 3.20 19.32 -5.45
N LEU A 154 3.36 18.28 -4.63
CA LEU A 154 3.29 18.41 -3.17
C LEU A 154 4.44 19.25 -2.60
N CYS A 155 5.64 19.04 -3.13
CA CYS A 155 6.84 19.77 -2.71
C CYS A 155 6.75 21.25 -3.11
N GLU A 156 6.34 21.56 -4.35
CA GLU A 156 6.12 22.92 -4.84
C GLU A 156 5.06 23.65 -4.02
N HIS A 157 3.97 22.97 -3.65
CA HIS A 157 2.95 23.55 -2.78
C HIS A 157 3.49 23.90 -1.38
N GLN A 158 4.37 23.08 -0.82
CA GLN A 158 4.90 23.26 0.54
C GLN A 158 6.08 24.24 0.61
N TYR A 159 6.99 24.20 -0.37
CA TYR A 159 8.28 24.89 -0.34
C TYR A 159 8.43 25.95 -1.45
N GLY A 160 7.44 26.12 -2.33
CA GLY A 160 7.46 27.05 -3.45
C GLY A 160 8.27 26.59 -4.67
N ASN A 161 9.08 25.54 -4.53
CA ASN A 161 9.84 24.90 -5.62
C ASN A 161 10.03 23.41 -5.33
N ALA A 162 10.45 22.62 -6.33
CA ALA A 162 10.85 21.23 -6.16
C ALA A 162 12.06 20.88 -7.03
N PRO A 163 12.94 19.98 -6.56
CA PRO A 163 14.08 19.53 -7.35
C PRO A 163 13.60 18.78 -8.60
N ARG A 164 14.32 18.94 -9.71
CA ARG A 164 14.08 18.13 -10.90
C ARG A 164 14.55 16.71 -10.65
N VAL A 165 13.93 15.75 -11.34
CA VAL A 165 14.30 14.34 -11.24
C VAL A 165 14.86 13.87 -12.57
N ARG A 166 16.10 13.39 -12.57
CA ARG A 166 16.76 12.80 -13.74
C ARG A 166 16.73 11.28 -13.62
N ILE A 167 16.18 10.62 -14.65
CA ILE A 167 16.06 9.15 -14.67
C ILE A 167 17.08 8.59 -15.67
N ASN A 168 17.95 7.68 -15.22
CA ASN A 168 18.98 7.03 -16.04
C ASN A 168 19.00 5.49 -15.87
N GLY A 169 19.89 4.82 -16.61
CA GLY A 169 19.96 3.35 -16.65
C GLY A 169 19.06 2.74 -17.73
N HIS A 170 18.37 1.64 -17.41
CA HIS A 170 17.52 0.89 -18.34
C HIS A 170 16.13 1.53 -18.55
N VAL A 171 16.12 2.78 -19.03
CA VAL A 171 14.92 3.59 -19.21
C VAL A 171 13.91 3.05 -20.24
N ALA A 172 14.39 2.19 -21.15
CA ALA A 172 13.57 1.53 -22.17
C ALA A 172 13.02 0.17 -21.72
N ALA A 173 13.34 -0.29 -20.50
CA ALA A 173 12.92 -1.60 -20.00
C ALA A 173 11.39 -1.75 -20.01
N ARG A 174 10.95 -2.95 -20.39
CA ARG A 174 9.55 -3.37 -20.36
C ARG A 174 9.46 -4.84 -19.99
N PHE A 175 8.64 -5.15 -18.99
CA PHE A 175 8.45 -6.52 -18.52
C PHE A 175 7.09 -6.66 -17.82
N PRO A 176 6.58 -7.90 -17.66
CA PRO A 176 5.42 -8.17 -16.85
C PRO A 176 5.69 -7.84 -15.38
N PHE A 177 4.84 -7.02 -14.74
CA PHE A 177 5.00 -6.62 -13.34
C PHE A 177 3.67 -6.20 -12.70
N ILE A 178 3.59 -6.28 -11.37
CA ILE A 178 2.44 -5.75 -10.62
C ILE A 178 2.78 -4.32 -10.15
N PRO A 179 2.11 -3.26 -10.65
CA PRO A 179 2.44 -1.87 -10.30
C PRO A 179 2.11 -1.52 -8.84
N LEU A 180 1.15 -2.22 -8.24
CA LEU A 180 0.53 -1.83 -6.98
C LEU A 180 1.54 -1.63 -5.82
N PRO A 181 2.54 -2.48 -5.57
CA PRO A 181 3.57 -2.22 -4.55
C PRO A 181 4.39 -0.95 -4.83
N LEU A 182 4.73 -0.69 -6.10
CA LEU A 182 5.49 0.50 -6.49
C LEU A 182 4.68 1.78 -6.34
N ASP A 183 3.35 1.70 -6.51
CA ASP A 183 2.43 2.82 -6.23
C ASP A 183 2.42 3.22 -4.73
N TYR A 184 2.85 2.34 -3.81
CA TYR A 184 3.05 2.68 -2.40
C TYR A 184 4.46 3.18 -2.10
N VAL A 185 5.49 2.52 -2.65
CA VAL A 185 6.89 2.78 -2.25
C VAL A 185 7.45 4.05 -2.90
N LEU A 186 7.24 4.23 -4.22
CA LEU A 186 7.83 5.34 -4.97
C LEU A 186 7.46 6.72 -4.44
N PRO A 187 6.18 7.06 -4.17
CA PRO A 187 5.85 8.39 -3.66
C PRO A 187 6.46 8.67 -2.29
N GLU A 188 6.60 7.67 -1.41
CA GLU A 188 7.21 7.87 -0.09
C GLU A 188 8.70 8.18 -0.19
N LEU A 189 9.44 7.43 -1.01
CA LEU A 189 10.86 7.68 -1.25
C LEU A 189 11.10 9.05 -1.90
N LEU A 190 10.28 9.40 -2.91
CA LEU A 190 10.38 10.68 -3.62
C LEU A 190 10.06 11.86 -2.71
N LYS A 191 8.98 11.79 -1.90
CA LYS A 191 8.66 12.83 -0.90
C LYS A 191 9.81 13.04 0.08
N ASN A 192 10.42 11.95 0.58
CA ASN A 192 11.54 12.03 1.51
C ASN A 192 12.77 12.69 0.86
N ALA A 193 13.13 12.27 -0.36
CA ALA A 193 14.26 12.84 -1.09
C ALA A 193 14.04 14.34 -1.41
N MET A 194 12.83 14.72 -1.84
CA MET A 194 12.48 16.12 -2.12
C MET A 194 12.51 16.96 -0.84
N ARG A 195 11.90 16.48 0.24
CA ARG A 195 11.90 17.15 1.54
C ARG A 195 13.32 17.40 2.04
N ALA A 196 14.16 16.37 2.06
CA ALA A 196 15.55 16.48 2.51
C ALA A 196 16.35 17.48 1.65
N THR A 197 16.10 17.50 0.33
CA THR A 197 16.76 18.43 -0.58
C THR A 197 16.33 19.88 -0.30
N MET A 198 15.03 20.14 -0.14
CA MET A 198 14.54 21.49 0.14
C MET A 198 14.97 22.00 1.53
N GLU A 199 14.88 21.15 2.56
CA GLU A 199 15.23 21.52 3.93
C GLU A 199 16.75 21.73 4.14
N SER A 200 17.60 21.18 3.27
CA SER A 200 19.05 21.42 3.29
C SER A 200 19.50 22.63 2.45
N HIS A 201 18.61 23.21 1.65
CA HIS A 201 18.90 24.34 0.76
C HIS A 201 17.94 25.52 0.99
N LEU A 202 17.63 25.81 2.26
CA LEU A 202 16.71 26.89 2.66
C LEU A 202 17.17 28.28 2.18
N ASP A 203 18.48 28.50 2.04
CA ASP A 203 19.04 29.77 1.57
C ASP A 203 18.94 29.94 0.05
N THR A 204 18.80 28.84 -0.70
CA THR A 204 18.77 28.82 -2.17
C THR A 204 17.62 27.95 -2.72
N PRO A 205 16.37 28.20 -2.32
CA PRO A 205 15.25 27.33 -2.66
C PRO A 205 14.93 27.32 -4.16
N TYR A 206 15.38 28.33 -4.90
CA TYR A 206 15.24 28.44 -6.36
C TYR A 206 16.30 27.67 -7.16
N ASN A 207 17.38 27.21 -6.52
CA ASN A 207 18.46 26.47 -7.17
C ASN A 207 18.93 25.29 -6.31
N VAL A 208 18.17 24.19 -6.40
CA VAL A 208 18.41 22.96 -5.64
C VAL A 208 18.95 21.85 -6.55
N PRO A 209 19.77 20.91 -6.03
CA PRO A 209 20.31 19.83 -6.84
C PRO A 209 19.22 18.87 -7.33
N ASP A 210 19.45 18.30 -8.52
CA ASP A 210 18.56 17.29 -9.09
C ASP A 210 18.60 15.99 -8.28
N ILE A 211 17.43 15.38 -8.08
CA ILE A 211 17.33 13.99 -7.62
C ILE A 211 17.63 13.08 -8.81
N VAL A 212 18.48 12.08 -8.62
CA VAL A 212 18.84 11.12 -9.67
C VAL A 212 18.25 9.76 -9.32
N VAL A 213 17.44 9.22 -10.24
CA VAL A 213 16.87 7.87 -10.13
C VAL A 213 17.52 6.98 -11.17
N THR A 214 18.11 5.86 -10.74
CA THR A 214 18.74 4.87 -11.62
C THR A 214 17.91 3.59 -11.68
N ILE A 215 17.54 3.18 -12.90
CA ILE A 215 16.81 1.93 -13.17
C ILE A 215 17.81 0.85 -13.60
N ALA A 216 17.91 -0.24 -12.85
CA ALA A 216 18.62 -1.44 -13.24
C ALA A 216 17.64 -2.60 -13.37
N ASN A 217 17.61 -3.23 -14.54
CA ASN A 217 16.74 -4.37 -14.84
C ASN A 217 17.62 -5.54 -15.27
N ASN A 218 17.50 -6.66 -14.57
CA ASN A 218 18.17 -7.91 -14.91
C ASN A 218 17.15 -9.06 -14.88
N ASP A 219 17.60 -10.29 -15.14
CA ASP A 219 16.71 -11.46 -15.23
C ASP A 219 16.16 -11.93 -13.87
N ILE A 220 16.70 -11.43 -12.75
CA ILE A 220 16.35 -11.81 -11.38
C ILE A 220 15.48 -10.75 -10.72
N ASP A 221 15.85 -9.47 -10.81
CA ASP A 221 15.19 -8.38 -10.12
C ASP A 221 15.20 -7.03 -10.88
N LEU A 222 14.36 -6.14 -10.35
CA LEU A 222 14.30 -4.73 -10.71
C LEU A 222 14.83 -3.92 -9.53
N VAL A 223 15.87 -3.12 -9.79
CA VAL A 223 16.43 -2.19 -8.81
C VAL A 223 16.14 -0.76 -9.24
N ILE A 224 15.59 0.01 -8.30
CA ILE A 224 15.36 1.45 -8.42
C ILE A 224 16.17 2.10 -7.30
N ARG A 225 17.18 2.87 -7.66
CA ARG A 225 18.04 3.62 -6.72
C ARG A 225 17.72 5.10 -6.81
#